data_AF-A0A7J4E475-F1
#
_entry.id   AF-A0A7J4E475-F1
#
_cell.length_a   1.000
_cell.length_b   1.000
_cell.length_c   1.000
_cell.angle_alpha   90.00
_cell.angle_beta   90.00
_cell.angle_gamma   90.00
#
_symmetry.space_group_name_H-M   'P 1'
#
loop_
_entity.id
_entity.type
_entity.pdbx_description
1 polymer ?
#
loop_
_entity_poly.entity_id
_entity_poly.type
_entity_poly.pdbx_seq_one_letter_code
_entity_poly.pdbx_strand_id
1 'polypeptide(L)'
;IDRIGPCAAKISLEKIEDLREERRKIILERAKEILKEWVLEASPSAEEIVKEVSEVMKASEVTLIGPERLPAGPEVLDGGSIIIVEGRADIINLLKCGIKNAVGIEGTKIPQTIIDLCKNKEVTAFLDGDRGGDLILKELMQVADIDYVAKAPPGKEVEELTPKEIMKCLREKVPAHQVRAGQGQALKLALPKEIVETAKELKGTLEAVFFDENGKMLAKISVGELAEKIKDIDGAHYLVFDGIITQRVLDLAEGKGIKVVVGDRLSEVAKTPVNVKLMTISEIS
;
A
#
# COMPACT_ATOMS: atom_id res chain seq x y z
N ILE A 1 -60.34 14.73 -34.29
CA ILE A 1 -61.17 15.87 -33.86
C ILE A 1 -61.11 16.83 -35.01
N ASP A 2 -62.23 17.07 -35.67
CA ASP A 2 -62.20 17.65 -37.03
C ASP A 2 -62.63 19.13 -37.07
N ARG A 3 -62.75 19.76 -35.88
CA ARG A 3 -63.14 21.15 -35.72
C ARG A 3 -62.64 21.71 -34.39
N ILE A 4 -62.04 22.91 -34.40
CA ILE A 4 -61.70 23.69 -33.21
C ILE A 4 -62.32 25.07 -33.40
N GLY A 5 -63.38 25.38 -32.66
CA GLY A 5 -64.14 26.62 -32.83
C GLY A 5 -64.76 26.74 -34.24
N PRO A 6 -64.80 27.94 -34.85
CA PRO A 6 -65.45 28.16 -36.15
C PRO A 6 -64.68 27.57 -37.34
N CYS A 7 -63.41 27.19 -37.19
CA CYS A 7 -62.56 26.71 -38.27
C CYS A 7 -62.46 25.18 -38.33
N ALA A 8 -62.42 24.63 -39.54
CA ALA A 8 -62.14 23.21 -39.78
C ALA A 8 -60.66 22.93 -39.53
N ALA A 9 -60.36 21.88 -38.75
CA ALA A 9 -58.99 21.47 -38.43
C ALA A 9 -58.91 19.96 -38.49
N LYS A 10 -57.89 19.39 -39.14
CA LYS A 10 -57.61 17.94 -39.11
C LYS A 10 -56.52 17.68 -38.09
N ILE A 11 -56.78 16.81 -37.12
CA ILE A 11 -55.78 16.32 -36.17
C ILE A 11 -55.39 14.90 -36.57
N SER A 12 -54.10 14.68 -36.83
CA SER A 12 -53.49 13.36 -37.04
C SER A 12 -52.58 13.02 -35.86
N LEU A 13 -52.68 11.80 -35.35
CA LEU A 13 -51.84 11.28 -34.28
C LEU A 13 -50.55 10.72 -34.89
N GLU A 14 -49.42 11.42 -34.76
CA GLU A 14 -48.14 10.96 -35.35
C GLU A 14 -47.45 9.87 -34.50
N LYS A 15 -47.40 10.03 -33.18
CA LYS A 15 -46.72 9.10 -32.26
C LYS A 15 -47.27 9.24 -30.85
N ILE A 16 -47.39 8.13 -30.13
CA ILE A 16 -47.64 8.13 -28.67
C ILE A 16 -46.29 7.87 -28.01
N GLU A 17 -45.73 8.89 -27.35
CA GLU A 17 -44.52 8.76 -26.56
C GLU A 17 -44.86 8.68 -25.08
N ASP A 18 -44.30 7.69 -24.39
CA ASP A 18 -44.44 7.55 -22.94
C ASP A 18 -43.57 8.59 -22.23
N LEU A 19 -44.15 9.78 -22.03
CA LEU A 19 -43.53 10.91 -21.34
C LEU A 19 -43.17 10.60 -19.88
N ARG A 20 -43.52 9.42 -19.33
CA ARG A 20 -43.26 9.08 -17.92
C ARG A 20 -41.78 8.94 -17.65
N GLU A 21 -41.01 8.34 -18.55
CA GLU A 21 -39.56 8.20 -18.36
C GLU A 21 -38.84 9.54 -18.53
N GLU A 22 -39.21 10.32 -19.55
CA GLU A 22 -38.66 11.67 -19.80
C GLU A 22 -38.93 12.59 -18.60
N ARG A 23 -40.17 12.60 -18.10
CA ARG A 23 -40.56 13.39 -16.91
C ARG A 23 -39.87 12.89 -15.65
N ARG A 24 -39.72 11.58 -15.47
CA ARG A 24 -38.95 11.04 -14.33
C ARG A 24 -37.50 11.52 -14.37
N LYS A 25 -36.84 11.52 -15.53
CA LYS A 25 -35.47 12.04 -15.67
C LYS A 25 -35.39 13.52 -15.31
N ILE A 26 -36.33 14.35 -15.79
CA ILE A 26 -36.38 15.78 -15.48
C ILE A 26 -36.61 16.02 -13.97
N ILE A 27 -37.54 15.26 -13.36
CA ILE A 27 -37.80 15.33 -11.91
C ILE A 27 -36.56 14.95 -11.10
N LEU A 28 -35.84 13.92 -11.54
CA LEU A 28 -34.67 13.39 -10.84
C LEU A 28 -33.47 14.34 -10.94
N GLU A 29 -33.23 14.94 -12.11
CA GLU A 29 -32.22 16.00 -12.26
C GLU A 29 -32.59 17.25 -11.45
N ARG A 30 -33.86 17.66 -11.47
CA ARG A 30 -34.30 18.81 -10.66
C ARG A 30 -34.18 18.57 -9.16
N ALA A 31 -34.43 17.35 -8.70
CA ALA A 31 -34.25 16.97 -7.30
C ALA A 31 -32.78 17.04 -6.88
N LYS A 32 -31.84 16.61 -7.74
CA LYS A 32 -30.39 16.73 -7.48
C LYS A 32 -29.95 18.19 -7.34
N GLU A 33 -30.46 19.08 -8.19
CA GLU A 33 -30.14 20.51 -8.12
C GLU A 33 -30.63 21.16 -6.82
N ILE A 34 -31.89 20.90 -6.44
CA ILE A 34 -32.48 21.43 -5.20
C ILE A 34 -31.70 20.95 -3.97
N LEU A 35 -31.30 19.68 -3.97
CA LEU A 35 -30.46 19.11 -2.90
C LEU A 35 -29.11 19.83 -2.78
N LYS A 36 -28.46 20.14 -3.91
CA LYS A 36 -27.20 20.92 -3.90
C LYS A 36 -27.39 22.34 -3.38
N GLU A 37 -28.51 22.97 -3.70
CA GLU A 37 -28.83 24.34 -3.28
C GLU A 37 -29.12 24.41 -1.77
N TRP A 38 -29.90 23.47 -1.23
CA TRP A 38 -30.16 23.37 0.21
C TRP A 38 -28.91 23.05 1.04
N VAL A 39 -27.97 22.30 0.46
CA VAL A 39 -26.65 22.01 1.04
C VAL A 39 -25.82 23.29 1.20
N LEU A 40 -25.98 24.28 0.33
CA LEU A 40 -25.22 25.53 0.36
C LEU A 40 -25.76 26.55 1.37
N GLU A 41 -27.02 26.45 1.79
CA GLU A 41 -27.71 27.49 2.55
C GLU A 41 -27.91 27.22 4.06
N ALA A 42 -27.55 26.06 4.61
CA ALA A 42 -28.13 25.64 5.89
C ALA A 42 -27.18 25.44 7.09
N SER A 43 -27.75 25.70 8.27
CA SER A 43 -27.22 25.72 9.65
C SER A 43 -27.00 24.30 10.24
N PRO A 44 -26.54 24.08 11.51
CA PRO A 44 -25.83 22.85 11.90
C PRO A 44 -26.62 21.53 11.80
N SER A 45 -27.95 21.52 11.78
CA SER A 45 -28.75 20.30 11.52
C SER A 45 -28.74 19.88 10.05
N ALA A 46 -28.40 20.79 9.14
CA ALA A 46 -28.23 20.49 7.74
C ALA A 46 -26.87 19.89 7.43
N GLU A 47 -25.84 20.08 8.28
CA GLU A 47 -24.54 19.42 8.10
C GLU A 47 -24.69 17.88 8.12
N GLU A 48 -25.60 17.35 8.92
CA GLU A 48 -25.90 15.91 8.97
C GLU A 48 -26.59 15.44 7.67
N ILE A 49 -27.56 16.20 7.16
CA ILE A 49 -28.23 15.91 5.88
C ILE A 49 -27.24 16.05 4.71
N VAL A 50 -26.40 17.07 4.74
CA VAL A 50 -25.32 17.31 3.77
C VAL A 50 -24.34 16.14 3.77
N LYS A 51 -24.00 15.62 4.96
CA LYS A 51 -23.13 14.46 5.11
C LYS A 51 -23.79 13.23 4.48
N GLU A 52 -25.02 12.88 4.85
CA GLU A 52 -25.72 11.72 4.28
C GLU A 52 -25.83 11.79 2.74
N VAL A 53 -26.19 12.95 2.18
CA VAL A 53 -26.30 13.16 0.74
C VAL A 53 -24.93 13.08 0.04
N SER A 54 -23.90 13.68 0.64
CA SER A 54 -22.51 13.63 0.14
C SER A 54 -21.99 12.19 0.11
N GLU A 55 -22.33 11.38 1.10
CA GLU A 55 -21.94 9.96 1.15
C GLU A 55 -22.57 9.15 0.02
N VAL A 56 -23.86 9.39 -0.29
CA VAL A 56 -24.54 8.76 -1.43
C VAL A 56 -23.91 9.18 -2.77
N MET A 57 -23.56 10.46 -2.92
CA MET A 57 -22.89 10.94 -4.14
C MET A 57 -21.53 10.27 -4.35
N LYS A 58 -20.71 10.12 -3.30
CA LYS A 58 -19.38 9.51 -3.42
C LYS A 58 -19.42 8.01 -3.67
N ALA A 59 -20.44 7.31 -3.18
CA ALA A 59 -20.66 5.91 -3.55
C ALA A 59 -20.95 5.72 -5.05
N SER A 60 -21.49 6.76 -5.73
CA SER A 60 -21.76 6.74 -7.17
C SER A 60 -20.52 7.04 -8.03
N GLU A 61 -19.46 7.58 -7.43
CA GLU A 61 -18.17 7.84 -8.11
C GLU A 61 -17.31 6.57 -8.24
N VAL A 62 -17.67 5.48 -7.55
CA VAL A 62 -16.98 4.20 -7.69
C VAL A 62 -17.18 3.65 -9.10
N THR A 63 -16.07 3.50 -9.81
CA THR A 63 -15.98 2.90 -11.14
C THR A 63 -15.59 1.43 -11.05
N LEU A 64 -15.70 0.69 -12.16
CA LEU A 64 -15.26 -0.69 -12.26
C LEU A 64 -14.17 -0.79 -13.32
N ILE A 65 -13.06 -1.46 -12.99
CA ILE A 65 -11.91 -1.60 -13.89
C ILE A 65 -11.55 -3.07 -14.12
N GLY A 66 -10.93 -3.34 -15.27
CA GLY A 66 -10.45 -4.68 -15.64
C GLY A 66 -11.58 -5.69 -15.97
N PRO A 67 -11.21 -6.86 -16.51
CA PRO A 67 -12.16 -7.95 -16.76
C PRO A 67 -12.78 -8.50 -15.46
N GLU A 68 -12.08 -8.39 -14.33
CA GLU A 68 -12.57 -8.81 -13.02
C GLU A 68 -13.58 -7.82 -12.40
N ARG A 69 -13.77 -6.64 -13.04
CA ARG A 69 -14.70 -5.58 -12.59
C ARG A 69 -14.40 -5.10 -11.17
N LEU A 70 -13.14 -4.81 -10.89
CA LEU A 70 -12.69 -4.35 -9.57
C LEU A 70 -13.21 -2.95 -9.28
N PRO A 71 -13.71 -2.69 -8.06
CA PRO A 71 -14.13 -1.36 -7.68
C PRO A 71 -12.90 -0.44 -7.61
N ALA A 72 -13.06 0.79 -8.11
CA ALA A 72 -11.98 1.75 -8.22
C ALA A 72 -12.50 3.18 -8.12
N GLY A 73 -11.71 4.07 -7.53
CA GLY A 73 -11.91 5.50 -7.67
C GLY A 73 -11.69 5.96 -9.12
N PRO A 74 -12.25 7.12 -9.51
CA PRO A 74 -12.29 7.56 -10.89
C PRO A 74 -10.92 7.89 -11.48
N GLU A 75 -9.90 8.16 -10.65
CA GLU A 75 -8.57 8.62 -11.08
C GLU A 75 -7.49 7.52 -11.01
N VAL A 76 -7.89 6.25 -10.78
CA VAL A 76 -6.95 5.11 -10.68
C VAL A 76 -6.12 4.91 -11.96
N LEU A 77 -6.73 5.09 -13.13
CA LEU A 77 -6.05 4.88 -14.42
C LEU A 77 -5.18 6.07 -14.81
N ASP A 78 -5.56 7.29 -14.42
CA ASP A 78 -4.94 8.53 -14.88
C ASP A 78 -3.69 8.92 -14.06
N GLY A 79 -3.62 8.53 -12.79
CA GLY A 79 -2.55 8.93 -11.87
C GLY A 79 -1.24 8.13 -12.00
N GLY A 80 -0.11 8.74 -11.62
CA GLY A 80 1.19 8.05 -11.50
C GLY A 80 1.35 7.22 -10.22
N SER A 81 0.37 7.29 -9.31
CA SER A 81 0.34 6.52 -8.07
C SER A 81 -1.04 5.95 -7.80
N ILE A 82 -1.09 4.82 -7.10
CA ILE A 82 -2.34 4.14 -6.72
C ILE A 82 -2.29 3.68 -5.26
N ILE A 83 -3.48 3.60 -4.65
CA ILE A 83 -3.67 3.01 -3.34
C ILE A 83 -4.47 1.72 -3.51
N ILE A 84 -3.93 0.60 -3.06
CA ILE A 84 -4.61 -0.69 -3.10
C ILE A 84 -5.27 -0.94 -1.74
N VAL A 85 -6.56 -1.27 -1.74
CA VAL A 85 -7.37 -1.59 -0.56
C VAL A 85 -8.04 -2.96 -0.71
N GLU A 86 -8.66 -3.46 0.35
CA GLU A 86 -9.27 -4.80 0.34
C GLU A 86 -10.58 -4.79 -0.46
N GLY A 87 -11.45 -3.82 -0.16
CA GLY A 87 -12.82 -3.84 -0.61
C GLY A 87 -13.38 -2.51 -1.09
N ARG A 88 -14.64 -2.58 -1.56
CA ARG A 88 -15.40 -1.44 -2.05
C ARG A 88 -15.66 -0.38 -0.97
N ALA A 89 -15.91 -0.81 0.27
CA ALA A 89 -16.23 0.11 1.36
C ALA A 89 -15.05 1.02 1.72
N ASP A 90 -13.82 0.47 1.70
CA ASP A 90 -12.58 1.22 1.84
C ASP A 90 -12.47 2.32 0.79
N ILE A 91 -12.76 1.99 -0.48
CA ILE A 91 -12.72 2.96 -1.58
C ILE A 91 -13.72 4.08 -1.33
N ILE A 92 -14.94 3.74 -0.89
CA ILE A 92 -15.95 4.75 -0.56
C ILE A 92 -15.43 5.67 0.55
N ASN A 93 -14.79 5.12 1.59
CA ASN A 93 -14.25 5.92 2.67
C ASN A 93 -13.06 6.80 2.23
N LEU A 94 -12.20 6.29 1.35
CA LEU A 94 -11.11 7.07 0.74
C LEU A 94 -11.65 8.19 -0.16
N LEU A 95 -12.68 7.92 -0.97
CA LEU A 95 -13.37 8.94 -1.75
C LEU A 95 -14.02 10.00 -0.87
N LYS A 96 -14.58 9.60 0.29
CA LYS A 96 -15.06 10.55 1.32
C LYS A 96 -13.97 11.53 1.74
N CYS A 97 -12.71 11.09 1.76
CA CYS A 97 -11.54 11.90 2.09
C CYS A 97 -10.92 12.63 0.89
N GLY A 98 -11.48 12.51 -0.32
CA GLY A 98 -10.97 13.13 -1.54
C GLY A 98 -9.85 12.33 -2.23
N ILE A 99 -9.62 11.09 -1.81
CA ILE A 99 -8.63 10.19 -2.39
C ILE A 99 -9.31 9.38 -3.50
N LYS A 100 -8.95 9.64 -4.75
CA LYS A 100 -9.66 9.11 -5.93
C LYS A 100 -8.90 8.07 -6.73
N ASN A 101 -7.64 7.82 -6.37
CA ASN A 101 -6.75 6.85 -7.01
C ASN A 101 -6.68 5.52 -6.23
N ALA A 102 -7.76 5.13 -5.57
CA ALA A 102 -7.84 3.89 -4.79
C ALA A 102 -8.51 2.75 -5.59
N VAL A 103 -7.98 1.53 -5.50
CA VAL A 103 -8.52 0.33 -6.16
C VAL A 103 -8.65 -0.82 -5.17
N GLY A 104 -9.76 -1.54 -5.24
CA GLY A 104 -10.05 -2.69 -4.38
C GLY A 104 -9.65 -4.01 -5.05
N ILE A 105 -9.18 -4.97 -4.25
CA ILE A 105 -8.84 -6.32 -4.71
C ILE A 105 -10.09 -7.21 -4.80
N GLU A 106 -11.08 -7.01 -3.93
CA GLU A 106 -12.30 -7.82 -3.78
C GLU A 106 -12.01 -9.33 -3.68
N GLY A 107 -11.52 -9.75 -2.51
CA GLY A 107 -11.26 -11.15 -2.18
C GLY A 107 -9.81 -11.40 -1.78
N THR A 108 -9.48 -12.67 -1.54
CA THR A 108 -8.12 -13.05 -1.11
C THR A 108 -7.16 -13.15 -2.29
N LYS A 109 -7.61 -13.71 -3.41
CA LYS A 109 -6.76 -13.93 -4.59
C LYS A 109 -6.52 -12.62 -5.32
N ILE A 110 -5.25 -12.24 -5.49
CA ILE A 110 -4.87 -11.02 -6.20
C ILE A 110 -5.19 -11.13 -7.71
N PRO A 111 -6.04 -10.24 -8.28
CA PRO A 111 -6.38 -10.23 -9.71
C PRO A 111 -5.23 -9.80 -10.62
N GLN A 112 -5.28 -10.20 -11.90
CA GLN A 112 -4.24 -9.86 -12.87
C GLN A 112 -4.22 -8.35 -13.16
N THR A 113 -5.39 -7.72 -13.17
CA THR A 113 -5.54 -6.27 -13.31
C THR A 113 -4.71 -5.49 -12.26
N ILE A 114 -4.67 -5.96 -11.01
CA ILE A 114 -3.87 -5.32 -9.96
C ILE A 114 -2.38 -5.47 -10.25
N ILE A 115 -1.93 -6.68 -10.61
CA ILE A 115 -0.52 -6.96 -10.92
C ILE A 115 -0.03 -6.07 -12.07
N ASP A 116 -0.85 -5.87 -13.09
CA ASP A 116 -0.49 -5.04 -14.24
C ASP A 116 -0.48 -3.54 -13.91
N LEU A 117 -1.39 -3.08 -13.04
CA LEU A 117 -1.38 -1.70 -12.54
C LEU A 117 -0.12 -1.38 -11.73
N CYS A 118 0.39 -2.33 -10.95
CA CYS A 118 1.57 -2.13 -10.11
C CYS A 118 2.87 -1.92 -10.91
N LYS A 119 2.94 -2.31 -12.18
CA LYS A 119 4.19 -2.25 -12.96
C LYS A 119 4.63 -0.83 -13.33
N ASN A 120 3.70 0.11 -13.43
CA ASN A 120 3.94 1.44 -14.03
C ASN A 120 3.56 2.60 -13.11
N LYS A 121 3.29 2.34 -11.83
CA LYS A 121 2.78 3.33 -10.89
C LYS A 121 3.46 3.17 -9.53
N GLU A 122 3.56 4.25 -8.77
CA GLU A 122 3.92 4.15 -7.35
C GLU A 122 2.75 3.51 -6.58
N VAL A 123 3.00 2.42 -5.88
CA VAL A 123 1.96 1.62 -5.23
C VAL A 123 2.03 1.72 -3.72
N THR A 124 0.92 2.11 -3.10
CA THR A 124 0.75 2.02 -1.65
C THR A 124 -0.35 1.00 -1.33
N ALA A 125 -0.03 -0.07 -0.60
CA ALA A 125 -1.03 -0.97 -0.05
C ALA A 125 -1.57 -0.38 1.27
N PHE A 126 -2.87 -0.11 1.37
CA PHE A 126 -3.52 0.37 2.58
C PHE A 126 -4.57 -0.65 3.05
N LEU A 127 -4.22 -1.42 4.08
CA LEU A 127 -4.96 -2.61 4.49
C LEU A 127 -5.40 -2.53 5.95
N ASP A 128 -6.28 -3.44 6.32
CA ASP A 128 -6.88 -3.48 7.65
C ASP A 128 -5.87 -3.80 8.75
N GLY A 129 -6.21 -3.38 9.97
CA GLY A 129 -5.41 -3.56 11.17
C GLY A 129 -5.55 -4.95 11.79
N ASP A 130 -5.94 -5.95 11.00
CA ASP A 130 -6.33 -7.28 11.45
C ASP A 130 -5.48 -8.38 10.78
N ARG A 131 -5.86 -9.65 11.01
CA ARG A 131 -5.19 -10.80 10.40
C ARG A 131 -5.54 -10.99 8.93
N GLY A 132 -6.73 -10.55 8.49
CA GLY A 132 -7.14 -10.58 7.09
C GLY A 132 -6.21 -9.71 6.25
N GLY A 133 -6.03 -8.46 6.64
CA GLY A 133 -5.15 -7.51 5.97
C GLY A 133 -3.68 -7.95 5.97
N ASP A 134 -3.20 -8.63 7.02
CA ASP A 134 -1.87 -9.24 7.02
C ASP A 134 -1.68 -10.31 5.95
N LEU A 135 -2.68 -11.16 5.74
CA LEU A 135 -2.63 -12.24 4.75
C LEU A 135 -2.68 -11.67 3.33
N ILE A 136 -3.55 -10.69 3.10
CA ILE A 136 -3.66 -10.00 1.80
C ILE A 136 -2.35 -9.28 1.48
N LEU A 137 -1.75 -8.59 2.45
CA LEU A 137 -0.46 -7.95 2.28
C LEU A 137 0.62 -8.95 1.84
N LYS A 138 0.67 -10.10 2.51
CA LYS A 138 1.65 -11.15 2.21
C LYS A 138 1.46 -11.69 0.79
N GLU A 139 0.23 -11.94 0.37
CA GLU A 139 -0.06 -12.41 -0.99
C GLU A 139 0.30 -11.34 -2.03
N LEU A 140 -0.11 -10.10 -1.80
CA LEU A 140 0.18 -8.96 -2.67
C LEU A 140 1.68 -8.75 -2.87
N MET A 141 2.47 -8.81 -1.78
CA MET A 141 3.92 -8.65 -1.82
C MET A 141 4.67 -9.80 -2.52
N GLN A 142 4.03 -10.96 -2.72
CA GLN A 142 4.60 -12.09 -3.47
C GLN A 142 4.43 -11.93 -4.99
N VAL A 143 3.34 -11.30 -5.42
CA VAL A 143 2.93 -11.26 -6.83
C VAL A 143 3.09 -9.88 -7.48
N ALA A 144 3.14 -8.81 -6.68
CA ALA A 144 3.24 -7.44 -7.14
C ALA A 144 4.39 -6.69 -6.44
N ASP A 145 4.94 -5.70 -7.15
CA ASP A 145 5.89 -4.77 -6.56
C ASP A 145 5.13 -3.65 -5.84
N ILE A 146 5.45 -3.44 -4.57
CA ILE A 146 4.76 -2.51 -3.68
C ILE A 146 5.81 -1.58 -3.10
N ASP A 147 5.62 -0.27 -3.23
CA ASP A 147 6.58 0.72 -2.73
C ASP A 147 6.35 0.99 -1.24
N TYR A 148 5.09 1.15 -0.85
CA TYR A 148 4.69 1.54 0.50
C TYR A 148 3.55 0.69 1.05
N VAL A 149 3.53 0.56 2.37
CA VAL A 149 2.46 -0.09 3.13
C VAL A 149 1.96 0.88 4.19
N ALA A 150 0.66 1.11 4.21
CA ALA A 150 -0.05 1.75 5.29
C ALA A 150 -0.97 0.70 5.93
N LYS A 151 -1.14 0.78 7.24
CA LYS A 151 -2.07 -0.07 7.97
C LYS A 151 -3.04 0.76 8.80
N ALA A 152 -4.28 0.30 8.86
CA ALA A 152 -5.22 0.80 9.85
C ALA A 152 -4.72 0.46 11.26
N PRO A 153 -5.12 1.22 12.30
CA PRO A 153 -4.82 0.89 13.69
C PRO A 153 -5.27 -0.54 14.04
N PRO A 154 -4.61 -1.21 15.01
CA PRO A 154 -4.93 -2.59 15.35
C PRO A 154 -6.42 -2.80 15.67
N GLY A 155 -7.03 -3.76 14.99
CA GLY A 155 -8.45 -4.11 15.15
C GLY A 155 -9.44 -3.10 14.54
N LYS A 156 -8.99 -2.15 13.72
CA LYS A 156 -9.86 -1.29 12.91
C LYS A 156 -9.75 -1.66 11.43
N GLU A 157 -10.87 -1.50 10.75
CA GLU A 157 -10.96 -1.62 9.29
C GLU A 157 -10.83 -0.23 8.64
N VAL A 158 -10.34 -0.18 7.39
CA VAL A 158 -10.16 1.07 6.64
C VAL A 158 -11.50 1.79 6.44
N GLU A 159 -12.60 1.04 6.28
CA GLU A 159 -13.96 1.59 6.18
C GLU A 159 -14.44 2.36 7.43
N GLU A 160 -13.88 2.08 8.61
CA GLU A 160 -14.26 2.71 9.89
C GLU A 160 -13.44 3.96 10.25
N LEU A 161 -12.37 4.22 9.50
CA LEU A 161 -11.43 5.28 9.84
C LEU A 161 -12.01 6.67 9.58
N THR A 162 -11.69 7.60 10.47
CA THR A 162 -11.96 9.02 10.25
C THR A 162 -11.01 9.61 9.21
N PRO A 163 -11.37 10.74 8.54
CA PRO A 163 -10.47 11.40 7.59
C PRO A 163 -9.11 11.76 8.17
N LYS A 164 -9.05 12.10 9.48
CA LYS A 164 -7.77 12.41 10.15
C LYS A 164 -6.91 11.16 10.33
N GLU A 165 -7.52 10.02 10.65
CA GLU A 165 -6.82 8.74 10.80
C GLU A 165 -6.30 8.23 9.46
N ILE A 166 -7.12 8.26 8.39
CA ILE A 166 -6.70 7.90 7.03
C ILE A 166 -5.46 8.71 6.61
N MET A 167 -5.55 10.04 6.74
CA MET A 167 -4.45 10.92 6.35
C MET A 167 -3.21 10.71 7.22
N LYS A 168 -3.38 10.30 8.48
CA LYS A 168 -2.26 9.93 9.36
C LYS A 168 -1.60 8.63 8.87
N CYS A 169 -2.36 7.57 8.65
CA CYS A 169 -1.86 6.28 8.16
C CYS A 169 -1.11 6.42 6.82
N LEU A 170 -1.64 7.22 5.88
CA LEU A 170 -1.00 7.43 4.59
C LEU A 170 0.27 8.30 4.67
N ARG A 171 0.35 9.24 5.62
CA ARG A 171 1.59 10.01 5.88
C ARG A 171 2.66 9.17 6.56
N GLU A 172 2.25 8.29 7.47
CA GLU A 172 3.13 7.39 8.23
C GLU A 172 3.36 6.06 7.48
N LYS A 173 3.06 5.99 6.18
CA LYS A 173 3.27 4.80 5.35
C LYS A 173 4.73 4.38 5.39
N VAL A 174 4.96 3.08 5.57
CA VAL A 174 6.31 2.50 5.65
C VAL A 174 6.71 1.93 4.30
N PRO A 175 7.98 2.06 3.88
CA PRO A 175 8.44 1.39 2.67
C PRO A 175 8.27 -0.14 2.77
N ALA A 176 7.79 -0.79 1.72
CA ALA A 176 7.44 -2.21 1.76
C ALA A 176 8.65 -3.12 2.05
N HIS A 177 9.86 -2.70 1.67
CA HIS A 177 11.10 -3.40 2.02
C HIS A 177 11.34 -3.47 3.54
N GLN A 178 10.94 -2.44 4.29
CA GLN A 178 11.02 -2.45 5.75
C GLN A 178 9.99 -3.40 6.36
N VAL A 179 8.84 -3.59 5.71
CA VAL A 179 7.84 -4.58 6.14
C VAL A 179 8.31 -6.00 5.83
N ARG A 180 9.04 -6.24 4.73
CA ARG A 180 9.72 -7.55 4.50
C ARG A 180 10.73 -7.86 5.60
N ALA A 181 11.45 -6.84 6.08
CA ALA A 181 12.36 -6.97 7.22
C ALA A 181 11.60 -7.10 8.56
N GLY A 182 10.49 -6.38 8.71
CA GLY A 182 9.63 -6.29 9.90
C GLY A 182 8.66 -7.45 10.10
N GLN A 183 8.28 -8.19 9.07
CA GLN A 183 7.65 -9.52 9.20
C GLN A 183 8.68 -10.59 9.60
N GLY A 184 9.97 -10.22 9.60
CA GLY A 184 11.00 -10.85 10.40
C GLY A 184 10.90 -10.54 11.90
N GLN A 185 10.01 -9.67 12.40
CA GLN A 185 9.88 -9.36 13.84
C GLN A 185 9.00 -10.34 14.63
N ALA A 186 8.64 -11.49 14.05
CA ALA A 186 8.30 -12.71 14.80
C ALA A 186 9.31 -13.85 14.58
N LEU A 187 10.35 -13.62 13.78
CA LEU A 187 11.58 -14.38 13.86
C LEU A 187 12.61 -13.43 14.47
N LYS A 188 12.70 -13.46 15.81
CA LYS A 188 14.03 -13.63 16.38
C LYS A 188 14.64 -14.77 15.55
N LEU A 189 15.37 -14.45 14.48
CA LEU A 189 16.39 -15.36 13.99
C LEU A 189 17.12 -15.66 15.27
N ALA A 190 17.16 -16.92 15.64
CA ALA A 190 18.07 -17.38 16.66
C ALA A 190 19.47 -17.14 16.11
N LEU A 191 19.87 -15.86 15.97
CA LEU A 191 21.24 -15.46 16.00
C LEU A 191 21.73 -16.07 17.29
N PRO A 192 22.70 -17.01 17.22
CA PRO A 192 23.32 -17.56 18.41
C PRO A 192 23.67 -16.39 19.33
N LYS A 193 23.45 -16.54 20.64
CA LYS A 193 23.66 -15.46 21.62
C LYS A 193 25.04 -14.80 21.48
N GLU A 194 26.01 -15.60 21.07
CA GLU A 194 27.38 -15.21 20.76
C GLU A 194 27.46 -14.09 19.70
N ILE A 195 26.61 -14.10 18.66
CA ILE A 195 26.58 -13.07 17.62
C ILE A 195 26.06 -11.74 18.19
N VAL A 196 25.04 -11.79 19.04
CA VAL A 196 24.43 -10.60 19.66
C VAL A 196 25.38 -9.96 20.68
N GLU A 197 26.07 -10.78 21.48
CA GLU A 197 27.10 -10.32 22.41
C GLU A 197 28.28 -9.68 21.65
N THR A 198 28.78 -10.36 20.62
CA THR A 198 29.90 -9.83 19.81
C THR A 198 29.50 -8.53 19.08
N ALA A 199 28.26 -8.42 18.58
CA ALA A 199 27.79 -7.18 17.94
C ALA A 199 27.79 -5.98 18.91
N LYS A 200 27.56 -6.19 20.21
CA LYS A 200 27.63 -5.15 21.24
C LYS A 200 29.07 -4.76 21.57
N GLU A 201 29.97 -5.73 21.61
CA GLU A 201 31.39 -5.51 21.88
C GLU A 201 32.12 -4.82 20.71
N LEU A 202 31.71 -5.09 19.47
CA LEU A 202 32.35 -4.52 18.29
C LEU A 202 32.04 -3.04 18.10
N LYS A 203 31.03 -2.49 18.78
CA LYS A 203 30.61 -1.10 18.62
C LYS A 203 31.69 -0.13 19.09
N GLY A 204 32.29 0.61 18.15
CA GLY A 204 33.38 1.56 18.39
C GLY A 204 34.79 0.96 18.26
N THR A 205 34.92 -0.27 17.77
CA THR A 205 36.21 -0.96 17.58
C THR A 205 36.70 -0.97 16.14
N LEU A 206 35.84 -0.68 15.15
CA LEU A 206 36.14 -0.81 13.71
C LEU A 206 36.64 -2.20 13.31
N GLU A 207 36.17 -3.23 14.01
CA GLU A 207 36.49 -4.63 13.75
C GLU A 207 35.31 -5.35 13.07
N ALA A 208 35.63 -6.45 12.38
CA ALA A 208 34.72 -7.32 11.67
C ALA A 208 34.96 -8.78 12.08
N VAL A 209 33.88 -9.51 12.29
CA VAL A 209 33.89 -10.90 12.72
C VAL A 209 33.01 -11.75 11.81
N PHE A 210 33.56 -12.87 11.38
CA PHE A 210 32.86 -13.88 10.57
C PHE A 210 32.45 -15.05 11.46
N PHE A 211 31.24 -15.55 11.26
CA PHE A 211 30.72 -16.73 11.96
C PHE A 211 30.25 -17.81 10.99
N ASP A 212 30.33 -19.07 11.43
CA ASP A 212 29.76 -20.22 10.74
C ASP A 212 28.23 -20.34 10.96
N GLU A 213 27.60 -21.37 10.39
CA GLU A 213 26.16 -21.64 10.56
C GLU A 213 25.74 -21.87 12.03
N ASN A 214 26.68 -22.27 12.90
CA ASN A 214 26.45 -22.59 14.31
C ASN A 214 26.74 -21.42 15.27
N GLY A 215 27.21 -20.27 14.76
CA GLY A 215 27.58 -19.12 15.58
C GLY A 215 29.01 -19.14 16.08
N LYS A 216 29.85 -20.07 15.61
CA LYS A 216 31.26 -20.13 15.98
C LYS A 216 32.05 -19.10 15.19
N MET A 217 32.88 -18.34 15.89
CA MET A 217 33.80 -17.37 15.28
C MET A 217 34.82 -18.07 14.38
N LEU A 218 34.84 -17.69 13.10
CA LEU A 218 35.80 -18.17 12.10
C LEU A 218 37.03 -17.27 12.03
N ALA A 219 36.81 -15.96 11.99
CA ALA A 219 37.87 -14.97 11.85
C ALA A 219 37.44 -13.61 12.39
N LYS A 220 38.41 -12.85 12.92
CA LYS A 220 38.28 -11.46 13.35
C LYS A 220 39.32 -10.63 12.61
N ILE A 221 38.88 -9.57 11.93
CA ILE A 221 39.71 -8.70 11.09
C ILE A 221 39.33 -7.23 11.31
N SER A 222 40.18 -6.29 10.87
CA SER A 222 39.79 -4.87 10.84
C SER A 222 38.88 -4.58 9.64
N VAL A 223 37.92 -3.66 9.80
CA VAL A 223 37.02 -3.22 8.71
C VAL A 223 37.78 -2.68 7.51
N GLY A 224 38.96 -2.08 7.72
CA GLY A 224 39.81 -1.59 6.63
C GLY A 224 40.33 -2.71 5.71
N GLU A 225 40.48 -3.93 6.23
CA GLU A 225 40.98 -5.10 5.50
C GLU A 225 39.86 -6.02 5.00
N LEU A 226 38.61 -5.67 5.30
CA LEU A 226 37.43 -6.50 5.00
C LEU A 226 37.32 -6.82 3.51
N ALA A 227 37.57 -5.84 2.64
CA ALA A 227 37.45 -6.01 1.20
C ALA A 227 38.48 -6.98 0.59
N GLU A 228 39.62 -7.18 1.25
CA GLU A 228 40.68 -8.09 0.81
C GLU A 228 40.48 -9.47 1.43
N LYS A 229 40.34 -9.52 2.76
CA LYS A 229 40.29 -10.78 3.53
C LYS A 229 38.99 -11.55 3.42
N ILE A 230 37.87 -10.90 3.04
CA ILE A 230 36.61 -11.62 2.78
C ILE A 230 36.76 -12.66 1.66
N LYS A 231 37.72 -12.47 0.75
CA LYS A 231 37.99 -13.40 -0.36
C LYS A 231 38.69 -14.69 0.11
N ASP A 232 39.32 -14.69 1.27
CA ASP A 232 40.10 -15.83 1.77
C ASP A 232 39.33 -16.66 2.81
N ILE A 233 38.15 -16.19 3.23
CA ILE A 233 37.32 -16.84 4.24
C ILE A 233 36.24 -17.66 3.51
N ASP A 234 36.29 -18.98 3.67
CA ASP A 234 35.30 -19.92 3.14
C ASP A 234 34.44 -20.51 4.26
N GLY A 235 33.14 -20.69 4.00
CA GLY A 235 32.19 -21.28 4.95
C GLY A 235 31.59 -20.30 5.97
N ALA A 236 31.80 -19.00 5.81
CA ALA A 236 31.15 -17.98 6.62
C ALA A 236 29.68 -17.80 6.23
N HIS A 237 28.79 -17.76 7.22
CA HIS A 237 27.35 -17.58 7.04
C HIS A 237 26.85 -16.24 7.58
N TYR A 238 27.48 -15.74 8.65
CA TYR A 238 27.20 -14.44 9.24
C TYR A 238 28.44 -13.56 9.20
N LEU A 239 28.24 -12.29 8.87
CA LEU A 239 29.25 -11.25 8.94
C LEU A 239 28.74 -10.14 9.88
N VAL A 240 29.51 -9.80 10.91
CA VAL A 240 29.22 -8.70 11.83
C VAL A 240 30.38 -7.73 11.82
N PHE A 241 30.14 -6.44 11.58
CA PHE A 241 31.23 -5.47 11.60
C PHE A 241 30.79 -4.06 12.01
N ASP A 242 31.72 -3.33 12.60
CA ASP A 242 31.51 -1.95 13.04
C ASP A 242 31.85 -0.96 11.91
N GLY A 243 30.94 -0.84 10.94
CA GLY A 243 31.12 0.03 9.78
C GLY A 243 29.86 0.25 8.96
N ILE A 244 30.00 1.02 7.88
CA ILE A 244 28.92 1.32 6.94
C ILE A 244 28.76 0.17 5.95
N ILE A 245 27.55 -0.36 5.86
CA ILE A 245 27.18 -1.36 4.85
C ILE A 245 27.06 -0.65 3.51
N THR A 246 27.99 -0.93 2.60
CA THR A 246 28.02 -0.42 1.22
C THR A 246 27.68 -1.50 0.21
N GLN A 247 27.26 -1.13 -1.00
CA GLN A 247 27.00 -2.07 -2.10
C GLN A 247 28.19 -3.02 -2.35
N ARG A 248 29.42 -2.50 -2.29
CA ARG A 248 30.63 -3.30 -2.49
C ARG A 248 30.79 -4.42 -1.45
N VAL A 249 30.41 -4.18 -0.20
CA VAL A 249 30.46 -5.21 0.86
C VAL A 249 29.39 -6.27 0.63
N LEU A 250 28.22 -5.86 0.15
CA LEU A 250 27.12 -6.75 -0.19
C LEU A 250 27.47 -7.69 -1.34
N ASP A 251 28.05 -7.16 -2.41
CA ASP A 251 28.44 -7.95 -3.58
C ASP A 251 29.53 -8.99 -3.21
N LEU A 252 30.46 -8.62 -2.32
CA LEU A 252 31.50 -9.52 -1.81
C LEU A 252 30.91 -10.61 -0.89
N ALA A 253 29.95 -10.25 -0.05
CA ALA A 253 29.26 -11.18 0.82
C ALA A 253 28.44 -12.21 0.03
N GLU A 254 27.73 -11.76 -1.01
CA GLU A 254 26.97 -12.63 -1.92
C GLU A 254 27.90 -13.61 -2.66
N GLY A 255 29.01 -13.12 -3.21
CA GLY A 255 30.00 -13.95 -3.90
C GLY A 255 30.62 -15.06 -3.04
N LYS A 256 30.56 -14.91 -1.71
CA LYS A 256 31.07 -15.88 -0.73
C LYS A 256 29.99 -16.74 -0.06
N GLY A 257 28.71 -16.50 -0.38
CA GLY A 257 27.59 -17.26 0.18
C GLY A 257 27.23 -16.88 1.62
N ILE A 258 27.61 -15.68 2.07
CA ILE A 258 27.20 -15.16 3.38
C ILE A 258 25.72 -14.82 3.33
N LYS A 259 24.92 -15.41 4.23
CA LYS A 259 23.46 -15.23 4.24
C LYS A 259 23.01 -14.03 5.04
N VAL A 260 23.79 -13.61 6.04
CA VAL A 260 23.42 -12.49 6.94
C VAL A 260 24.60 -11.54 7.14
N VAL A 261 24.35 -10.25 6.93
CA VAL A 261 25.32 -9.17 7.15
C VAL A 261 24.76 -8.19 8.17
N VAL A 262 25.53 -7.95 9.23
CA VAL A 262 25.23 -7.04 10.32
C VAL A 262 26.26 -5.92 10.35
N GLY A 263 25.81 -4.66 10.29
CA GLY A 263 26.69 -3.49 10.31
C GLY A 263 26.22 -2.38 11.25
N ASP A 264 27.05 -1.39 11.54
CA ASP A 264 26.66 -0.24 12.40
C ASP A 264 25.61 0.63 11.69
N ARG A 265 25.82 0.91 10.40
CA ARG A 265 24.93 1.78 9.61
C ARG A 265 24.71 1.25 8.20
N LEU A 266 23.51 1.49 7.68
CA LEU A 266 23.16 1.22 6.28
C LEU A 266 23.44 2.47 5.43
N SER A 267 24.12 2.33 4.28
CA SER A 267 24.19 3.41 3.27
C SER A 267 23.01 3.32 2.29
N GLU A 268 22.86 4.30 1.39
CA GLU A 268 21.89 4.21 0.28
C GLU A 268 22.27 3.04 -0.65
N VAL A 269 21.70 1.86 -0.38
CA VAL A 269 21.89 0.65 -1.18
C VAL A 269 20.86 0.66 -2.30
N ALA A 270 21.32 0.75 -3.55
CA ALA A 270 20.44 0.78 -4.72
C ALA A 270 19.77 -0.59 -5.00
N LYS A 271 20.41 -1.70 -4.60
CA LYS A 271 19.89 -3.07 -4.76
C LYS A 271 20.31 -3.97 -3.61
N THR A 272 19.34 -4.51 -2.90
CA THR A 272 19.57 -5.60 -1.93
C THR A 272 19.61 -6.95 -2.65
N PRO A 273 20.69 -7.73 -2.53
CA PRO A 273 20.74 -9.07 -3.10
C PRO A 273 19.65 -9.97 -2.52
N VAL A 274 19.04 -10.82 -3.35
CA VAL A 274 17.92 -11.69 -2.95
C VAL A 274 18.34 -12.72 -1.88
N ASN A 275 19.64 -13.06 -1.84
CA ASN A 275 20.19 -14.11 -0.98
C ASN A 275 20.89 -13.61 0.29
N VAL A 276 20.99 -12.28 0.48
CA VAL A 276 21.72 -11.69 1.62
C VAL A 276 20.76 -10.86 2.47
N LYS A 277 20.63 -11.23 3.74
CA LYS A 277 19.83 -10.49 4.73
C LYS A 277 20.68 -9.43 5.39
N LEU A 278 20.21 -8.18 5.35
CA LEU A 278 20.83 -7.04 6.01
C LEU A 278 20.21 -6.80 7.37
N MET A 279 21.04 -6.53 8.37
CA MET A 279 20.63 -6.06 9.68
C MET A 279 21.58 -4.97 10.17
N THR A 280 21.10 -4.10 11.04
CA THR A 280 21.94 -3.14 11.74
C THR A 280 22.19 -3.58 13.18
N ILE A 281 23.33 -3.20 13.76
CA ILE A 281 23.63 -3.43 15.18
C ILE A 281 22.53 -2.81 16.05
N SER A 282 21.96 -1.67 15.63
CA SER A 282 20.81 -1.02 16.29
C SER A 282 19.52 -1.85 16.29
N GLU A 283 19.30 -2.72 15.31
CA GLU A 283 18.12 -3.60 15.24
C GLU A 283 18.26 -4.86 16.09
N ILE A 284 19.49 -5.25 16.43
CA ILE A 284 19.80 -6.48 17.19
C ILE A 284 20.10 -6.17 18.67
N SER A 285 20.39 -4.90 19.02
CA SER A 285 20.82 -4.47 20.36
C SER A 285 19.71 -4.35 21.39
#